data_AF-A0A5B0G776-F1
#
_entry.id   AF-A0A5B0G776-F1
#
_cell.length_a   1.000
_cell.length_b   1.000
_cell.length_c   1.000
_cell.angle_alpha   90.00
_cell.angle_beta   90.00
_cell.angle_gamma   90.00
#
_symmetry.space_group_name_H-M   'P 1'
#
loop_
_entity.id
_entity.type
_entity.pdbx_description
1 polymer ?
#
loop_
_entity_poly.entity_id
_entity_poly.type
_entity_poly.pdbx_seq_one_letter_code
_entity_poly.pdbx_strand_id
1 'polypeptide(L)'
;MNEAVSLKRTAECSVIGKPLLRVDLPGKVTGSHPYLQNLRFPRMVHARVLHPPITGSTLVKVDRKSVATLSGFIDIVVKRDFVAVVCEQE
;
A
#
# COMPACT_ATOMS: atom_id res chain seq x y z
N MET A 1 -16.45 36.36 -3.75
CA MET A 1 -15.17 36.06 -3.07
C MET A 1 -14.16 35.64 -4.11
N ASN A 2 -13.39 36.58 -4.64
CA ASN A 2 -12.28 36.27 -5.53
C ASN A 2 -11.19 37.30 -5.24
N GLU A 3 -10.34 36.99 -4.25
CA GLU A 3 -9.22 37.83 -3.88
C GLU A 3 -8.02 37.34 -4.70
N ALA A 4 -7.51 38.20 -5.58
CA ALA A 4 -6.39 37.86 -6.45
C ALA A 4 -5.11 37.77 -5.60
N VAL A 5 -4.69 36.55 -5.28
CA VAL A 5 -3.42 36.30 -4.59
C VAL A 5 -2.27 36.69 -5.50
N SER A 6 -1.45 37.65 -5.05
CA SER A 6 -0.27 38.08 -5.78
C SER A 6 0.81 37.00 -5.75
N LEU A 7 1.35 36.64 -6.92
CA LEU A 7 2.44 35.68 -7.02
C LEU A 7 3.77 36.33 -6.62
N LYS A 8 4.63 35.55 -5.95
CA LYS A 8 6.02 35.95 -5.69
C LYS A 8 6.77 36.16 -7.00
N ARG A 9 7.64 37.17 -7.06
CA ARG A 9 8.54 37.34 -8.21
C ARG A 9 9.58 36.22 -8.19
N THR A 10 10.06 35.81 -9.36
CA THR A 10 11.09 34.75 -9.47
C THR A 10 12.33 35.05 -8.63
N ALA A 11 12.74 36.31 -8.51
CA ALA A 11 13.87 36.74 -7.67
C ALA A 11 13.64 36.51 -6.16
N GLU A 12 12.39 36.41 -5.71
CA GLU A 12 12.01 36.14 -4.33
C GLU A 12 11.95 34.62 -4.04
N CYS A 13 12.08 33.78 -5.06
CA CYS A 13 12.09 32.33 -4.91
C CYS A 13 13.47 31.83 -4.46
N SER A 14 13.59 31.48 -3.18
CA SER A 14 14.86 31.04 -2.59
C SER A 14 15.23 29.59 -2.92
N VAL A 15 14.28 28.75 -3.34
CA VAL A 15 14.43 27.29 -3.51
C VAL A 15 14.25 26.81 -4.96
N ILE A 16 13.34 27.44 -5.70
CA ILE A 16 12.98 27.01 -7.06
C ILE A 16 14.19 27.15 -7.99
N GLY A 17 14.44 26.13 -8.79
CA GLY A 17 15.54 26.12 -9.78
C GLY A 17 16.93 25.84 -9.21
N LYS A 18 17.06 25.55 -7.90
CA LYS A 18 18.36 25.26 -7.27
C LYS A 18 18.59 23.74 -7.10
N PRO A 19 19.82 23.26 -7.28
CA PRO A 19 20.18 21.85 -7.08
C PRO A 19 20.36 21.55 -5.57
N LEU A 20 19.26 21.57 -4.81
CA LEU A 20 19.30 21.27 -3.39
C LEU A 20 19.36 19.76 -3.12
N LEU A 21 19.99 19.40 -2.00
CA LEU A 21 20.06 18.02 -1.55
C LEU A 21 18.66 17.52 -1.15
N ARG A 22 18.34 16.32 -1.63
CA ARG A 22 17.12 15.61 -1.28
C ARG A 22 17.22 15.04 0.12
N VAL A 23 16.35 15.49 1.01
CA VAL A 23 16.30 15.02 2.41
C VAL A 23 16.03 13.52 2.55
N ASP A 24 15.32 12.92 1.59
CA ASP A 24 14.97 11.50 1.59
C ASP A 24 16.06 10.60 0.97
N LEU A 25 16.99 11.17 0.21
CA LEU A 25 17.94 10.43 -0.60
C LEU A 25 18.95 9.62 0.23
N PRO A 26 19.56 10.15 1.31
CA PRO A 26 20.48 9.36 2.13
C PRO A 26 19.84 8.08 2.64
N GLY A 27 18.59 8.14 3.12
CA GLY A 27 17.87 6.96 3.59
C GLY A 27 17.57 5.95 2.48
N LYS A 28 17.22 6.43 1.29
CA LYS A 28 16.90 5.57 0.14
C LYS A 28 18.11 4.84 -0.42
N VAL A 29 19.27 5.49 -0.51
CA VAL A 29 20.49 4.88 -1.07
C VAL A 29 21.24 4.01 -0.07
N THR A 30 21.01 4.21 1.23
CA THR A 30 21.59 3.37 2.30
C THR A 30 20.69 2.21 2.72
N GLY A 31 19.47 2.13 2.19
CA GLY A 31 18.50 1.10 2.56
C GLY A 31 17.85 1.29 3.94
N SER A 32 18.06 2.43 4.59
CA SER A 32 17.45 2.75 5.89
C SER A 32 16.06 3.39 5.77
N HIS A 33 15.64 3.79 4.57
CA HIS A 33 14.30 4.32 4.33
C HIS A 33 13.24 3.20 4.41
N PRO A 34 12.24 3.32 5.31
CA PRO A 34 11.17 2.34 5.39
C PRO A 34 10.18 2.53 4.24
N TYR A 35 10.05 1.50 3.39
CA TYR A 35 8.93 1.38 2.45
C TYR A 35 7.79 0.58 3.08
N LEU A 36 6.64 0.53 2.40
CA LEU A 36 5.43 -0.14 2.90
C LEU A 36 5.71 -1.58 3.36
N GLN A 37 6.46 -2.35 2.57
CA GLN A 37 6.82 -3.73 2.89
C GLN A 37 7.79 -3.88 4.08
N ASN A 38 8.45 -2.81 4.51
CA ASN A 38 9.34 -2.80 5.66
C ASN A 38 8.60 -2.51 6.97
N LEU A 39 7.37 -1.99 6.91
CA LEU A 39 6.60 -1.70 8.11
C LEU A 39 6.33 -3.00 8.89
N ARG A 40 6.41 -2.91 10.22
CA ARG A 40 6.09 -4.00 11.15
C ARG A 40 5.25 -3.41 12.27
N PHE A 41 4.10 -4.03 12.54
CA PHE A 41 3.18 -3.62 13.60
C PHE A 41 2.97 -4.77 14.57
N PRO A 42 2.73 -4.49 15.87
CA PRO A 42 2.29 -5.52 16.80
C PRO A 42 1.04 -6.22 16.26
N ARG A 43 1.05 -7.56 16.22
CA ARG A 43 -0.06 -8.38 15.69
C ARG A 43 -0.43 -8.09 14.22
N MET A 44 0.55 -7.70 13.40
CA MET A 44 0.37 -7.57 11.95
C MET A 44 -0.12 -8.91 11.36
N VAL A 45 -1.12 -8.84 10.50
CA VAL A 45 -1.65 -9.98 9.75
C VAL A 45 -1.33 -9.80 8.27
N HIS A 46 -1.28 -10.91 7.54
CA HIS A 46 -0.95 -10.96 6.14
C HIS A 46 -2.15 -11.44 5.34
N ALA A 47 -2.47 -10.72 4.26
CA ALA A 47 -3.57 -11.07 3.38
C ALA A 47 -3.05 -11.38 1.96
N ARG A 48 -3.52 -12.47 1.38
CA ARG A 48 -3.28 -12.84 -0.02
C ARG A 48 -4.57 -12.76 -0.81
N VAL A 49 -4.56 -11.94 -1.86
CA VAL A 49 -5.68 -11.79 -2.78
C VAL A 49 -5.68 -12.96 -3.76
N LEU A 50 -6.84 -13.60 -3.90
CA LEU A 50 -7.07 -14.59 -4.94
C LEU A 50 -7.54 -13.85 -6.19
N HIS A 51 -6.68 -13.80 -7.19
CA HIS A 51 -7.03 -13.23 -8.48
C HIS A 51 -7.82 -14.24 -9.32
N PRO A 52 -8.88 -13.79 -10.03
CA PRO A 52 -9.60 -14.68 -10.93
C PRO A 52 -8.66 -15.17 -12.03
N PRO A 53 -8.86 -16.41 -12.53
CA PRO A 53 -8.01 -16.96 -13.58
C PRO A 53 -8.15 -16.20 -14.91
N ILE A 54 -9.29 -15.52 -15.11
CA ILE A 54 -9.61 -14.78 -16.33
C ILE A 54 -10.28 -13.45 -15.94
N THR A 55 -9.88 -12.36 -16.59
CA THR A 55 -10.51 -11.03 -16.43
C THR A 55 -12.00 -11.07 -16.73
N GLY A 56 -12.81 -10.41 -15.90
CA GLY A 56 -14.27 -10.37 -16.04
C GLY A 56 -15.00 -11.57 -15.44
N SER A 57 -14.28 -12.51 -14.81
CA SER A 57 -14.91 -13.59 -14.05
C SER A 57 -15.69 -13.05 -12.85
N THR A 58 -16.81 -13.69 -12.53
CA THR A 58 -17.60 -13.41 -11.33
C THR A 58 -17.43 -14.52 -10.31
N LEU A 59 -17.46 -14.16 -9.03
CA LEU A 59 -17.32 -15.12 -7.94
C LEU A 59 -18.63 -15.90 -7.76
N VAL A 60 -18.59 -17.20 -8.05
CA VAL A 60 -19.73 -18.09 -7.85
C VAL A 60 -19.88 -18.49 -6.38
N LYS A 61 -18.80 -18.95 -5.76
CA LYS A 61 -18.78 -19.45 -4.38
C LYS A 61 -17.35 -19.47 -3.83
N VAL A 62 -17.25 -19.31 -2.51
CA VAL A 62 -16.03 -19.60 -1.75
C VAL A 62 -16.27 -20.80 -0.84
N ASP A 63 -15.41 -21.81 -0.93
CA ASP A 63 -15.37 -22.88 0.06
C ASP A 63 -14.45 -22.48 1.23
N ARG A 64 -15.04 -21.98 2.31
CA ARG A 64 -14.31 -21.55 3.51
C ARG A 64 -13.62 -22.70 4.26
N LYS A 65 -14.05 -23.95 4.06
CA LYS A 65 -13.43 -25.10 4.75
C LYS A 65 -12.13 -25.54 4.08
N SER A 66 -11.90 -25.15 2.82
CA SER A 66 -10.69 -25.49 2.06
C SER A 66 -9.39 -25.01 2.71
N VAL A 67 -9.47 -23.98 3.57
CA VAL A 67 -8.32 -23.37 4.26
C VAL A 67 -8.21 -23.77 5.73
N ALA A 68 -9.07 -24.67 6.22
CA ALA A 68 -9.16 -25.03 7.63
C ALA A 68 -7.87 -25.65 8.22
N THR A 69 -6.99 -26.16 7.35
CA THR A 69 -5.71 -26.76 7.73
C THR A 69 -4.54 -25.78 7.70
N LEU A 70 -4.76 -24.52 7.26
CA LEU A 70 -3.70 -23.51 7.24
C LEU A 70 -3.38 -23.04 8.66
N SER A 71 -2.12 -23.15 9.04
CA SER A 71 -1.62 -22.61 10.31
C SER A 71 -1.79 -21.09 10.35
N GLY A 72 -2.23 -20.56 11.49
CA GLY A 72 -2.42 -19.12 11.67
C GLY A 72 -3.54 -18.52 10.80
N PHE A 73 -4.46 -19.33 10.27
CA PHE A 73 -5.64 -18.83 9.55
C PHE A 73 -6.51 -17.94 10.45
N ILE A 74 -6.92 -16.79 9.93
CA ILE A 74 -7.77 -15.82 10.64
C ILE A 74 -9.14 -15.72 9.98
N ASP A 75 -9.19 -15.38 8.68
CA ASP A 75 -10.46 -15.24 7.95
C ASP A 75 -10.28 -15.28 6.42
N ILE A 76 -11.37 -15.45 5.70
CA ILE A 76 -11.50 -15.11 4.28
C ILE A 76 -12.40 -13.88 4.14
N VAL A 77 -11.83 -12.79 3.62
CA VAL A 77 -12.54 -11.57 3.28
C VAL A 77 -13.10 -11.69 1.87
N VAL A 78 -14.43 -11.52 1.73
CA VAL A 78 -15.12 -11.56 0.44
C VAL A 78 -15.90 -10.28 0.23
N LYS A 79 -15.66 -9.60 -0.90
CA LYS A 79 -16.37 -8.38 -1.30
C LYS A 79 -16.66 -8.42 -2.80
N ARG A 80 -17.88 -8.86 -3.16
CA ARG A 80 -18.25 -9.17 -4.56
C ARG A 80 -17.27 -10.19 -5.12
N ASP A 81 -16.57 -9.87 -6.21
CA ASP A 81 -15.59 -10.74 -6.86
C ASP A 81 -14.19 -10.69 -6.24
N PHE A 82 -14.01 -9.87 -5.19
CA PHE A 82 -12.76 -9.80 -4.45
C PHE A 82 -12.74 -10.84 -3.33
N VAL A 83 -11.71 -11.69 -3.32
CA VAL A 83 -11.48 -12.68 -2.27
C VAL A 83 -10.04 -12.54 -1.76
N ALA A 84 -9.87 -12.49 -0.45
CA ALA A 84 -8.56 -12.53 0.19
C ALA A 84 -8.55 -13.47 1.40
N VAL A 85 -7.50 -14.26 1.54
CA VAL A 85 -7.25 -15.11 2.72
C VAL A 85 -6.32 -14.35 3.65
N VAL A 86 -6.66 -14.30 4.93
CA VAL A 86 -5.92 -13.59 5.98
C VAL A 86 -5.35 -14.59 6.98
N CYS A 87 -4.05 -14.48 7.24
CA CYS A 87 -3.31 -15.30 8.19
C CYS A 87 -2.40 -14.45 9.09
N GLU A 88 -1.93 -15.02 10.21
CA GLU A 88 -0.97 -14.38 11.12
C GLU A 88 0.41 -14.16 10.47
N GLN A 89 0.75 -14.96 9.47
CA GLN A 89 2.03 -14.92 8.74
C GLN A 89 1.78 -15.03 7.23
N GLU A 90 2.77 -14.62 6.43
CA GLU A 90 2.73 -14.62 4.95
C GLU A 90 2.69 -16.02 4.32
#